data_AF-A0A5E4KIY6-F1
#
_entry.id   AF-A0A5E4KIY6-F1
#
_cell.length_a   1.000
_cell.length_b   1.000
_cell.length_c   1.000
_cell.angle_alpha   90.00
_cell.angle_beta   90.00
_cell.angle_gamma   90.00
#
_symmetry.space_group_name_H-M   'P 1'
#
loop_
_entity.id
_entity.type
_entity.pdbx_description
1 polymer ?
#
loop_
_entity_poly.entity_id
_entity_poly.type
_entity_poly.pdbx_seq_one_letter_code
_entity_poly.pdbx_strand_id
1 'polypeptide(L)' 'MCTSMRHAVDTALWPLYEMENGEITAVRKIKNRKPVEEYLKAQGRFKHLFTMPGGADVVKKIQDTADWNVKHFGLE' A
#
# COMPACT_ATOMS: atom_id res chain seq x y z
N MET A 1 -3.44 17.65 10.38
CA MET A 1 -3.38 17.25 8.95
C MET A 1 -3.24 15.74 8.88
N CYS A 2 -4.12 15.04 8.17
CA CYS A 2 -4.21 13.57 8.16
C CYS A 2 -3.12 12.95 7.26
N THR A 3 -1.90 12.80 7.78
CA THR A 3 -0.72 12.28 7.05
C THR A 3 -0.78 10.78 6.74
N SER A 4 -1.63 10.05 7.45
CA SER A 4 -1.83 8.61 7.30
C SER A 4 -2.40 8.22 5.93
N MET A 5 -3.36 9.00 5.41
CA MET A 5 -4.02 8.67 4.14
C MET A 5 -3.09 8.83 2.94
N ARG A 6 -2.18 9.82 3.00
CA ARG A 6 -1.17 10.02 1.95
C ARG A 6 -0.17 8.87 1.90
N HIS A 7 0.30 8.40 3.06
CA HIS A 7 1.21 7.25 3.14
C HIS A 7 0.57 5.93 2.68
N ALA A 8 -0.75 5.76 2.87
CA ALA A 8 -1.47 4.58 2.38
C ALA A 8 -1.48 4.51 0.85
N VAL A 9 -1.62 5.67 0.19
CA VAL A 9 -1.56 5.77 -1.29
C VAL A 9 -0.12 5.62 -1.78
N ASP A 10 0.84 6.24 -1.12
CA ASP A 10 2.27 6.16 -1.48
C ASP A 10 2.86 4.73 -1.35
N THR A 11 2.21 3.83 -0.61
CA THR A 11 2.64 2.42 -0.43
C THR A 11 1.95 1.44 -1.39
N ALA A 12 1.07 1.92 -2.28
CA ALA A 12 0.25 1.11 -3.18
C ALA A 12 -0.68 0.10 -2.48
N LEU A 13 -0.88 0.26 -1.17
CA LEU A 13 -1.82 -0.56 -0.41
C LEU A 13 -3.26 -0.27 -0.82
N TRP A 14 -3.53 1.01 -1.09
CA TRP A 14 -4.82 1.51 -1.53
C TRP A 14 -4.70 2.11 -2.93
N PRO A 15 -4.86 1.29 -3.99
CA PRO A 15 -4.79 1.79 -5.35
C PRO A 15 -5.95 2.76 -5.58
N LEU A 16 -5.62 3.96 -6.04
CA LEU A 16 -6.61 4.94 -6.48
C LEU A 16 -6.65 4.88 -8.00
N TYR A 17 -7.69 4.25 -8.52
CA TYR A 17 -7.98 4.17 -9.94
C TYR A 17 -9.46 4.50 -10.18
N GLU A 18 -9.74 5.05 -11.34
CA GLU A 18 -11.06 5.30 -11.87
C GLU A 18 -11.33 4.28 -12.98
N MET A 19 -12.56 3.76 -12.98
CA MET A 19 -13.01 2.80 -13.97
C MET A 19 -14.34 3.29 -14.53
N GLU A 20 -14.40 3.52 -15.83
CA GLU A 20 -15.63 3.84 -16.56
C GLU A 20 -15.89 2.76 -17.60
N ASN A 21 -17.14 2.28 -17.68
CA ASN A 21 -17.57 1.26 -18.64
C ASN A 21 -16.74 -0.05 -18.64
N GLY A 22 -16.13 -0.39 -17.50
CA GLY A 22 -15.31 -1.61 -17.35
C GLY A 22 -13.85 -1.44 -17.76
N GLU A 23 -13.45 -0.26 -18.22
CA GLU A 23 -12.05 0.07 -18.55
C GLU A 23 -11.47 1.02 -17.51
N ILE A 24 -10.19 0.82 -17.16
CA ILE A 24 -9.46 1.71 -16.25
C ILE A 24 -9.12 2.99 -17.00
N THR A 25 -9.79 4.09 -16.67
CA THR A 25 -9.65 5.38 -17.38
C THR A 25 -8.58 6.27 -16.79
N ALA A 26 -8.45 6.31 -15.47
CA ALA A 26 -7.44 7.09 -14.79
C ALA A 26 -6.83 6.31 -13.63
N VAL A 27 -5.51 6.37 -13.50
CA VAL A 27 -4.79 5.74 -12.41
C VAL A 27 -3.90 6.77 -11.76
N ARG A 28 -3.99 6.89 -10.44
CA ARG A 28 -3.08 7.75 -9.71
C ARG A 28 -1.70 7.10 -9.61
N LYS A 29 -0.80 7.50 -10.51
CA LYS A 29 0.60 7.07 -10.52
C LYS A 29 1.30 7.43 -9.21
N ILE A 30 2.01 6.47 -8.65
CA ILE A 30 2.75 6.62 -7.39
C ILE A 30 4.21 6.91 -7.74
N LYS A 31 4.59 8.20 -7.74
CA LYS A 31 5.96 8.63 -8.11
C LYS A 31 7.05 8.22 -7.11
N ASN A 32 6.70 8.06 -5.83
CA ASN A 32 7.64 7.70 -4.77
C ASN A 32 7.04 6.56 -3.95
N ARG A 33 7.22 5.34 -4.46
CA ARG A 33 6.74 4.14 -3.78
C ARG A 33 7.55 3.94 -2.51
N LYS A 34 6.88 4.09 -1.37
CA LYS A 34 7.46 3.78 -0.04
C LYS A 34 7.17 2.32 0.31
N PRO A 35 8.03 1.65 1.10
CA PRO A 35 7.74 0.31 1.58
C PRO A 35 6.53 0.34 2.53
N VAL A 36 5.68 -0.70 2.50
CA VAL A 36 4.47 -0.79 3.34
C VAL A 36 4.82 -0.72 4.83
N GLU A 37 6.04 -1.13 5.19
CA GLU A 37 6.59 -1.03 6.54
C GLU A 37 6.57 0.38 7.13
N GLU A 38 6.88 1.43 6.35
CA GLU A 38 6.84 2.81 6.84
C GLU A 38 5.42 3.20 7.27
N TYR A 39 4.42 2.76 6.50
CA TYR A 39 3.01 2.99 6.81
C TYR A 39 2.54 2.17 8.01
N LEU A 40 2.94 0.90 8.10
CA LEU A 40 2.59 0.02 9.21
C LEU A 40 3.23 0.48 10.53
N LYS A 41 4.49 0.93 10.51
CA LYS A 41 5.19 1.48 11.69
C LYS A 41 4.57 2.77 12.20
N ALA A 42 4.05 3.61 11.30
CA ALA A 42 3.35 4.83 11.68
C ALA A 42 2.04 4.55 12.44
N GLN A 43 1.47 3.36 12.31
CA GLN A 43 0.21 2.99 12.94
C GLN A 43 0.41 2.11 14.19
N GLY A 44 0.01 2.65 15.34
CA GLY A 44 0.07 1.93 16.63
C GLY A 44 -0.60 0.56 16.62
N ARG A 45 -1.66 0.38 15.82
CA ARG A 45 -2.39 -0.89 15.69
C ARG A 45 -1.56 -2.04 15.14
N PHE A 46 -0.52 -1.76 14.35
CA PHE A 46 0.34 -2.79 13.74
C PHE A 46 1.66 -3.01 14.48
N LYS A 47 1.88 -2.34 15.63
CA LYS A 47 3.09 -2.53 16.44
C LYS A 47 3.34 -3.99 16.81
N HIS A 48 2.28 -4.75 17.07
CA HIS A 48 2.37 -6.17 17.41
C HIS A 48 2.98 -7.03 16.29
N LEU A 49 2.83 -6.63 15.02
CA LEU A 49 3.48 -7.30 13.88
C LEU A 49 5.00 -7.09 13.86
N PHE A 50 5.52 -6.09 14.57
CA PHE A 50 6.97 -5.86 14.68
C PHE A 50 7.57 -6.44 15.97
N THR A 51 6.74 -6.81 16.95
CA THR A 51 7.20 -7.37 18.23
C THR A 51 6.98 -8.88 18.34
N MET A 52 6.02 -9.44 17.62
CA MET A 52 5.73 -10.88 17.65
C MET A 52 6.64 -11.66 16.69
N PRO A 53 7.17 -12.83 17.09
CA PRO A 53 7.88 -13.71 16.18
C PRO A 53 6.94 -14.16 15.04
N GLY A 54 7.36 -13.90 13.79
CA GLY A 54 6.58 -14.22 12.58
C GLY A 54 5.84 -13.02 11.97
N GLY A 55 5.78 -11.87 12.63
CA GLY A 55 5.10 -10.70 12.06
C GLY A 55 5.79 -10.12 10.81
N ALA A 56 7.10 -10.35 10.64
CA ALA A 56 7.82 -10.04 9.39
C ALA A 56 7.26 -10.80 8.17
N ASP A 57 6.76 -12.03 8.36
CA ASP A 57 6.14 -12.81 7.28
C ASP A 57 4.80 -12.21 6.85
N VAL A 58 4.03 -11.69 7.81
CA VAL A 58 2.77 -10.96 7.55
C VAL A 58 3.04 -9.67 6.81
N VAL A 59 4.05 -8.90 7.25
CA VAL A 59 4.48 -7.67 6.56
C VAL A 59 4.88 -7.98 5.12
N LYS A 60 5.59 -9.09 4.88
CA LYS A 60 5.96 -9.52 3.53
C LYS A 60 4.75 -9.84 2.66
N LYS A 61 3.75 -10.58 3.18
CA LYS A 61 2.50 -10.84 2.47
C LYS A 61 1.74 -9.56 2.11
N ILE A 62 1.76 -8.58 3.01
CA ILE A 62 1.16 -7.26 2.77
C ILE A 62 1.92 -6.53 1.65
N GLN A 63 3.25 -6.61 1.64
CA GLN A 63 4.08 -6.04 0.57
C GLN A 63 3.81 -6.71 -0.77
N ASP A 64 3.72 -8.05 -0.83
CA ASP A 64 3.35 -8.80 -2.04
C ASP A 64 1.98 -8.38 -2.61
N THR A 65 1.01 -8.11 -1.73
CA THR A 65 -0.31 -7.62 -2.14
C THR A 65 -0.21 -6.23 -2.77
N ALA A 66 0.59 -5.34 -2.18
CA ALA A 66 0.85 -4.03 -2.76
C ALA A 66 1.56 -4.13 -4.12
N ASP A 67 2.55 -5.02 -4.26
CA ASP A 67 3.22 -5.30 -5.54
C ASP A 67 2.26 -5.84 -6.60
N TRP A 68 1.31 -6.70 -6.21
CA TRP A 68 0.28 -7.18 -7.10
C TRP A 68 -0.65 -6.06 -7.56
N ASN A 69 -1.08 -5.17 -6.66
CA ASN A 69 -1.90 -4.01 -7.01
C ASN A 69 -1.20 -3.09 -8.02
N VAL A 70 0.10 -2.85 -7.83
CA VAL A 70 0.90 -2.02 -8.74
C VAL A 70 0.88 -2.59 -10.16
N LYS A 71 1.10 -3.90 -10.30
CA LYS A 71 1.10 -4.57 -11.60
C LYS A 71 -0.30 -4.65 -12.21
N HIS A 72 -1.32 -4.92 -11.40
CA HIS A 72 -2.68 -5.14 -11.87
C HIS A 72 -3.34 -3.84 -12.34
N PHE A 73 -3.14 -2.75 -11.60
CA PHE A 73 -3.72 -1.43 -11.91
C PHE A 73 -2.76 -0.51 -12.66
N GLY A 74 -1.50 -0.89 -12.89
CA GLY A 74 -0.52 -0.04 -13.58
C GLY A 74 -0.20 1.25 -12.83
N LEU A 75 0.04 1.14 -11.51
CA LEU A 75 0.23 2.30 -10.62
C LEU A 75 1.60 2.99 -10.75
N GLU A 76 2.45 2.56 -11.69
CA GLU A 76 3.81 3.06 -11.95
C GLU A 76 3.85 4.19 -13.01
#